data_AF-A0A976P9A3-F1
#
_entry.id   AF-A0A976P9A3-F1
#
_cell.length_a   1.000
_cell.length_b   1.000
_cell.length_c   1.000
_cell.angle_alpha   90.00
_cell.angle_beta   90.00
_cell.angle_gamma   90.00
#
_symmetry.space_group_name_H-M   'P 1'
#
loop_
_entity.id
_entity.type
_entity.pdbx_description
1 polymer ?
#
loop_
_entity_poly.entity_id
_entity_poly.type
_entity_poly.pdbx_seq_one_letter_code
_entity_poly.pdbx_strand_id
1 'polypeptide(L)'
;MIDRKPIGSRRHALLTAAALIFAGAVLMSAPTMAQSSADLHLETLTAEQKAFIDDTAKLRRFGLTKEKLYTILAGRDADEVQITIAAMMDTVEKAKYQPVAEPEPADGIPQLLNPAGDMGAVPLNPDAPNPNAATTVRPAILDEYQREPGPFSLKRYMYEEDGIPTFAGAPVALRKEDLVAGKVEVAFVGVPLGLSSGWRDSKNAPSVMRAMYGMAGYDIYGGVDPAVELTLADYGNLNVDNMSVEMSMKHVRAMIGEMADAGTVPFIVGGDHSIMFPTVAAMSDKYGADNVGVVHLDAHYNGERDLAHYYSDAQAVSRLLEEGVVKGRNVVQVGIRGGELTEDDLKWVRQQGVTVHSMAEVEAKGWDKVVDATLAQVRGGPKNIFVSFDISVLDPAYASAAGRPAAGGLTMREAIPMVRRICAETNVVGFEMLDVAPYLDLSYASALNANTIMHACLTGIALRKKGLTRAAYLSPLTSGGK
;
A
#
# COMPACT_ATOMS: atom_id res chain seq x y z
N MET A 1 -53.37 -30.94 -45.25
CA MET A 1 -54.43 -29.93 -45.45
C MET A 1 -54.16 -28.81 -44.46
N ILE A 2 -53.90 -27.55 -44.80
CA ILE A 2 -53.93 -26.80 -46.05
C ILE A 2 -52.76 -25.81 -46.01
N ASP A 3 -52.12 -25.71 -47.17
CA ASP A 3 -51.08 -24.80 -47.62
C ASP A 3 -51.68 -23.43 -47.97
N ARG A 4 -51.00 -22.32 -47.63
CA ARG A 4 -51.00 -21.05 -48.42
C ARG A 4 -49.75 -20.19 -48.11
N LYS A 5 -48.80 -20.20 -49.05
CA LYS A 5 -47.92 -19.08 -49.46
C LYS A 5 -48.76 -18.01 -50.25
N PRO A 6 -48.26 -16.79 -50.65
CA PRO A 6 -46.88 -16.48 -51.07
C PRO A 6 -46.31 -15.01 -50.95
N ILE A 7 -45.04 -14.84 -51.41
CA ILE A 7 -44.28 -13.65 -51.96
C ILE A 7 -43.92 -12.50 -50.99
N GLY A 8 -42.70 -11.96 -50.85
CA GLY A 8 -41.37 -12.18 -51.44
C GLY A 8 -40.60 -10.84 -51.54
N SER A 9 -39.33 -10.76 -51.11
CA SER A 9 -38.28 -9.94 -51.76
C SER A 9 -36.87 -10.26 -51.22
N ARG A 10 -35.88 -10.17 -52.09
CA ARG A 10 -34.47 -10.61 -52.01
C ARG A 10 -33.55 -9.64 -51.22
N ARG A 11 -32.48 -10.17 -50.62
CA ARG A 11 -31.05 -9.70 -50.62
C ARG A 11 -30.24 -10.60 -49.66
N HIS A 12 -29.43 -11.53 -50.19
CA HIS A 12 -27.98 -11.43 -50.48
C HIS A 12 -27.04 -11.44 -49.24
N ALA A 13 -26.18 -12.47 -49.23
CA ALA A 13 -24.89 -12.66 -48.56
C ALA A 13 -24.86 -12.98 -47.05
N LEU A 14 -24.79 -14.28 -46.74
CA LEU A 14 -24.06 -14.86 -45.61
C LEU A 14 -22.89 -15.69 -46.17
N LEU A 15 -21.81 -15.79 -45.41
CA LEU A 15 -20.96 -16.98 -45.15
C LEU A 15 -19.57 -16.47 -44.71
N THR A 16 -19.32 -16.37 -43.40
CA THR A 16 -18.62 -17.36 -42.54
C THR A 16 -17.15 -17.59 -42.87
N ALA A 17 -16.26 -17.28 -41.92
CA ALA A 17 -14.94 -17.90 -41.82
C ALA A 17 -14.82 -18.54 -40.43
N ALA A 18 -14.59 -19.86 -40.43
CA ALA A 18 -14.37 -20.71 -39.28
C ALA A 18 -12.87 -20.98 -39.07
N ALA A 19 -12.54 -21.39 -37.85
CA ALA A 19 -11.24 -21.87 -37.38
C ALA A 19 -10.77 -23.18 -38.04
N LEU A 20 -9.44 -23.39 -38.15
CA LEU A 20 -8.67 -24.46 -37.47
C LEU A 20 -7.25 -24.67 -38.10
N ILE A 21 -6.25 -24.70 -37.22
CA ILE A 21 -5.08 -25.60 -37.09
C ILE A 21 -4.21 -25.96 -38.33
N PHE A 22 -2.90 -25.66 -38.22
CA PHE A 22 -1.86 -26.66 -38.52
C PHE A 22 -0.70 -26.56 -37.53
N ALA A 23 -0.44 -27.67 -36.83
CA ALA A 23 0.71 -27.90 -35.99
C ALA A 23 1.93 -28.25 -36.85
N GLY A 24 3.08 -27.64 -36.55
CA GLY A 24 4.39 -28.02 -37.07
C GLY A 24 5.38 -28.08 -35.92
N ALA A 25 5.59 -29.27 -35.38
CA ALA A 25 6.64 -29.53 -34.41
C ALA A 25 8.00 -29.40 -35.10
N VAL A 26 8.83 -28.48 -34.62
CA VAL A 26 10.28 -28.51 -34.84
C VAL A 26 10.94 -28.59 -33.47
N LEU A 27 11.49 -29.77 -33.17
CA LEU A 27 12.51 -29.91 -32.15
C LEU A 27 13.70 -29.03 -32.54
N MET A 28 13.85 -27.88 -31.89
CA MET A 28 15.12 -27.17 -31.86
C MET A 28 15.63 -27.21 -30.43
N SER A 29 16.73 -27.94 -30.28
CA SER A 29 17.66 -27.92 -29.15
C SER A 29 17.75 -26.54 -28.50
N ALA A 30 17.62 -26.48 -27.18
CA ALA A 30 17.93 -25.29 -26.39
C ALA A 30 19.35 -24.81 -26.75
N PRO A 31 19.54 -23.54 -27.15
CA PRO A 31 20.88 -23.02 -27.29
C PRO A 31 21.46 -22.77 -25.90
N THR A 32 22.60 -23.43 -25.68
CA THR A 32 23.57 -23.18 -24.63
C THR A 32 23.86 -21.68 -24.48
N MET A 33 23.72 -21.18 -23.25
CA MET A 33 24.24 -19.87 -22.82
C MET A 33 25.75 -19.81 -23.07
N ALA A 34 26.14 -19.14 -24.14
CA ALA A 34 27.43 -18.46 -24.31
C ALA A 34 27.38 -17.67 -25.62
N GLN A 35 26.60 -16.58 -25.68
CA GLN A 35 26.74 -15.63 -26.78
C GLN A 35 27.80 -14.60 -26.41
N SER A 36 28.92 -14.66 -27.15
CA SER A 36 29.99 -13.68 -27.14
C SER A 36 29.45 -12.30 -27.52
N SER A 37 30.09 -11.26 -26.99
CA SER A 37 29.91 -9.82 -27.27
C SER A 37 30.15 -9.39 -28.74
N ALA A 38 30.09 -10.30 -29.70
CA ALA A 38 30.32 -10.01 -31.10
C ALA A 38 28.98 -9.57 -31.72
N ASP A 39 28.96 -8.39 -32.34
CA ASP A 39 27.82 -7.75 -33.01
C ASP A 39 26.80 -7.03 -32.12
N LEU A 40 27.28 -6.31 -31.09
CA LEU A 40 26.49 -5.28 -30.41
C LEU A 40 26.83 -3.85 -30.90
N HIS A 41 27.90 -3.69 -31.69
CA HIS A 41 28.41 -2.41 -32.20
C HIS A 41 28.57 -1.29 -31.15
N LEU A 42 28.74 -1.63 -29.88
CA LEU A 42 28.81 -0.67 -28.76
C LEU A 42 30.03 0.24 -28.85
N GLU A 43 31.10 -0.21 -29.51
CA GLU A 43 32.30 0.59 -29.76
C GLU A 43 32.00 1.85 -30.57
N THR A 44 30.99 1.79 -31.45
CA THR A 44 30.57 2.90 -32.33
C THR A 44 29.79 3.98 -31.59
N LEU A 45 29.34 3.72 -30.36
CA LEU A 45 28.59 4.67 -29.56
C LEU A 45 29.47 5.81 -29.03
N THR A 46 28.87 6.99 -28.98
CA THR A 46 29.43 8.16 -28.32
C THR A 46 29.57 7.94 -26.80
N ALA A 47 30.36 8.78 -26.14
CA ALA A 47 30.53 8.70 -24.67
C ALA A 47 29.19 8.90 -23.93
N GLU A 48 28.31 9.78 -24.44
CA GLU A 48 26.99 10.05 -23.87
C GLU A 48 26.04 8.87 -24.02
N GLN A 49 26.03 8.23 -25.20
CA GLN A 49 25.25 7.01 -25.43
C GLN A 49 25.74 5.85 -24.55
N LYS A 50 27.07 5.71 -24.39
CA LYS A 50 27.65 4.73 -23.46
C LYS A 50 27.22 4.99 -22.02
N ALA A 51 27.29 6.25 -21.57
CA ALA A 51 26.80 6.63 -20.25
C ALA A 51 25.30 6.40 -20.07
N PHE A 52 24.49 6.60 -21.12
CA PHE A 52 23.05 6.33 -21.09
C PHE A 52 22.72 4.85 -20.93
N ILE A 53 23.39 3.96 -21.66
CA ILE A 53 23.17 2.50 -21.54
C ILE A 53 23.77 1.90 -20.28
N ASP A 54 24.65 2.63 -19.59
CA ASP A 54 25.19 2.29 -18.28
C ASP A 54 24.31 2.81 -17.13
N ASP A 55 23.35 3.70 -17.42
CA ASP A 55 22.42 4.27 -16.44
C ASP A 55 21.18 3.37 -16.28
N THR A 56 21.21 2.53 -15.24
CA THR A 56 20.14 1.59 -14.89
C THR A 56 18.80 2.27 -14.65
N ALA A 57 18.79 3.47 -14.07
CA ALA A 57 17.57 4.23 -13.81
C ALA A 57 16.90 4.68 -15.12
N LYS A 58 17.69 5.10 -16.11
CA LYS A 58 17.16 5.46 -17.44
C LYS A 58 16.63 4.26 -18.21
N LEU A 59 17.30 3.11 -18.16
CA LEU A 59 16.83 1.90 -18.85
C LEU A 59 15.54 1.34 -18.25
N ARG A 60 15.35 1.47 -16.92
CA ARG A 60 14.12 1.05 -16.23
C ARG A 60 12.87 1.73 -16.77
N ARG A 61 12.97 2.98 -17.24
CA ARG A 61 11.85 3.72 -17.86
C ARG A 61 11.28 3.03 -19.09
N PHE A 62 12.05 2.13 -19.72
CA PHE A 62 11.64 1.31 -20.86
C PHE A 62 11.35 -0.15 -20.48
N GLY A 63 11.37 -0.50 -19.19
CA GLY A 63 11.27 -1.90 -18.73
C GLY A 63 12.50 -2.75 -19.07
N LEU A 64 13.65 -2.12 -19.31
CA LEU A 64 14.88 -2.77 -19.75
C LEU A 64 15.92 -2.86 -18.63
N THR A 65 16.64 -3.98 -18.60
CA THR A 65 17.98 -4.07 -18.00
C THR A 65 19.02 -3.87 -19.10
N LYS A 66 20.28 -3.69 -18.71
CA LYS A 66 21.39 -3.60 -19.68
C LYS A 66 21.48 -4.84 -20.56
N GLU A 67 21.26 -6.02 -20.00
CA GLU A 67 21.25 -7.30 -20.70
C GLU A 67 20.07 -7.42 -21.66
N LYS A 68 18.87 -6.98 -21.26
CA LYS A 68 17.69 -6.92 -22.14
C LYS A 68 17.92 -5.97 -23.30
N LEU A 69 18.51 -4.80 -23.03
CA LEU A 69 18.90 -3.87 -24.07
C LEU A 69 19.89 -4.52 -25.03
N TYR A 70 20.92 -5.20 -24.55
CA TYR A 70 21.88 -5.91 -25.39
C TYR A 70 21.23 -7.01 -26.23
N THR A 71 20.24 -7.71 -25.67
CA THR A 71 19.44 -8.68 -26.43
C THR A 71 18.63 -8.02 -27.54
N ILE A 72 18.08 -6.81 -27.31
CA ILE A 72 17.34 -6.04 -28.32
C ILE A 72 18.27 -5.53 -29.43
N LEU A 73 19.50 -5.16 -29.07
CA LEU A 73 20.51 -4.64 -30.00
C LEU A 73 21.25 -5.73 -30.77
N ALA A 74 21.23 -6.97 -30.28
CA ALA A 74 21.92 -8.09 -30.91
C ALA A 74 21.45 -8.32 -32.36
N GLY A 75 22.41 -8.37 -33.29
CA GLY A 75 22.15 -8.62 -34.71
C GLY A 75 21.64 -7.41 -35.51
N ARG A 76 21.55 -6.22 -34.89
CA ARG A 76 21.36 -4.94 -35.57
C ARG A 76 22.69 -4.43 -36.10
N ASP A 77 22.69 -3.68 -37.20
CA ASP A 77 23.91 -3.01 -37.66
C ASP A 77 24.27 -1.78 -36.80
N ALA A 78 25.46 -1.22 -37.02
CA ALA A 78 25.97 -0.11 -36.22
C ALA A 78 25.08 1.15 -36.28
N ASP A 79 24.46 1.42 -37.43
CA ASP A 79 23.61 2.60 -37.61
C ASP A 79 22.28 2.39 -36.87
N GLU A 80 21.69 1.20 -36.98
CA GLU A 80 20.48 0.80 -36.25
C GLU A 80 20.68 0.85 -34.73
N VAL A 81 21.84 0.42 -34.23
CA VAL A 81 22.18 0.48 -32.80
C VAL A 81 22.24 1.94 -32.33
N GLN A 82 22.92 2.83 -33.07
CA GLN A 82 23.01 4.25 -32.73
C GLN A 82 21.66 4.95 -32.76
N ILE A 83 20.84 4.70 -33.79
CA ILE A 83 19.50 5.27 -33.93
C ILE A 83 18.60 4.80 -32.79
N THR A 84 18.66 3.52 -32.42
CA THR A 84 17.86 2.97 -31.32
C THR A 84 18.18 3.66 -30.00
N ILE A 85 19.48 3.79 -29.66
CA ILE A 85 19.88 4.43 -28.40
C ILE A 85 19.59 5.93 -28.44
N ALA A 86 19.82 6.61 -29.56
CA ALA A 86 19.47 8.03 -29.71
C ALA A 86 17.96 8.27 -29.55
N ALA A 87 17.11 7.40 -30.11
CA ALA A 87 15.66 7.47 -29.95
C ALA A 87 15.23 7.24 -28.49
N MET A 88 15.88 6.32 -27.77
CA MET A 88 15.67 6.14 -26.33
C MET A 88 16.08 7.38 -25.54
N MET A 89 17.25 7.97 -25.84
CA MET A 89 17.71 9.21 -25.21
C MET A 89 16.75 10.39 -25.47
N ASP A 90 16.31 10.56 -26.72
CA ASP A 90 15.32 11.58 -27.10
C ASP A 90 13.97 11.34 -26.41
N THR A 91 13.55 10.08 -26.26
CA THR A 91 12.34 9.75 -25.48
C THR A 91 12.49 10.15 -24.02
N VAL A 92 13.65 9.91 -23.41
CA VAL A 92 13.94 10.34 -22.03
C VAL A 92 13.96 11.86 -21.92
N GLU A 93 14.50 12.56 -22.91
CA GLU A 93 14.52 14.03 -22.94
C GLU A 93 13.11 14.60 -23.04
N LYS A 94 12.28 14.07 -23.95
CA LYS A 94 10.87 14.45 -24.14
C LYS A 94 10.01 14.13 -22.92
N ALA A 95 10.38 13.11 -22.14
CA ALA A 95 9.69 12.77 -20.90
C ALA A 95 9.96 13.76 -19.76
N LYS A 96 10.98 14.62 -19.86
CA LYS A 96 11.15 15.73 -18.91
C LYS A 96 9.98 16.71 -19.07
N TYR A 97 9.72 17.48 -18.02
CA TYR A 97 8.76 18.57 -18.08
C TYR A 97 9.04 19.46 -19.31
N GLN A 98 8.06 19.53 -20.20
CA GLN A 98 8.08 20.39 -21.38
C GLN A 98 7.14 21.57 -21.09
N PRO A 99 7.63 22.81 -20.98
CA PRO A 99 6.75 23.96 -20.85
C PRO A 99 5.87 24.07 -22.10
N VAL A 100 4.57 24.30 -21.92
CA VAL A 100 3.64 24.47 -23.04
C VAL A 100 3.89 25.85 -23.66
N ALA A 101 4.25 25.91 -24.95
CA ALA A 101 4.33 27.19 -25.66
C ALA A 101 2.93 27.82 -25.80
N GLU A 102 2.82 29.14 -25.56
CA GLU A 102 1.54 29.85 -25.54
C GLU A 102 0.79 29.74 -26.88
N PRO A 103 -0.52 29.41 -26.90
CA PRO A 103 -1.40 29.88 -27.95
C PRO A 103 -1.78 31.35 -27.67
N GLU A 104 -1.58 32.22 -28.65
CA GLU A 104 -2.07 33.62 -28.65
C GLU A 104 -3.57 33.63 -28.28
N PRO A 105 -4.00 34.37 -27.24
CA PRO A 105 -5.39 34.36 -26.83
C PRO A 105 -6.29 34.99 -27.89
N ALA A 106 -7.29 34.23 -28.35
CA ALA A 106 -8.38 34.76 -29.16
C ALA A 106 -9.35 35.58 -28.29
N ASP A 107 -9.62 36.81 -28.72
CA ASP A 107 -10.82 37.61 -28.39
C ASP A 107 -11.16 37.81 -26.90
N GLY A 108 -10.29 38.48 -26.14
CA GLY A 108 -10.67 39.18 -24.91
C GLY A 108 -11.14 38.31 -23.73
N ILE A 109 -10.99 36.99 -23.83
CA ILE A 109 -11.10 36.08 -22.69
C ILE A 109 -9.76 36.13 -21.96
N PRO A 110 -9.72 36.47 -20.66
CA PRO A 110 -8.51 36.33 -19.87
C PRO A 110 -8.02 34.88 -19.95
N GLN A 111 -6.75 34.70 -20.32
CA GLN A 111 -6.08 33.40 -20.34
C GLN A 111 -6.23 32.77 -18.95
N LEU A 112 -7.05 31.72 -18.81
CA LEU A 112 -7.27 31.03 -17.53
C LEU A 112 -6.05 30.17 -17.11
N LEU A 113 -5.06 30.03 -17.99
CA LEU A 113 -3.83 29.26 -17.78
C LEU A 113 -2.62 30.10 -18.18
N ASN A 114 -1.64 30.19 -17.28
CA ASN A 114 -0.38 30.91 -17.47
C ASN A 114 0.65 29.96 -18.11
N PRO A 115 1.03 30.14 -19.38
CA PRO A 115 1.81 29.13 -20.09
C PRO A 115 3.34 29.23 -19.87
N ALA A 116 3.84 30.20 -19.09
CA ALA A 116 5.26 30.24 -18.70
C ALA A 116 5.61 29.35 -17.49
N GLY A 117 4.63 28.74 -16.81
CA GLY A 117 4.89 28.02 -15.58
C GLY A 117 3.65 27.50 -14.88
N ASP A 118 2.83 26.69 -15.55
CA ASP A 118 2.04 25.69 -14.82
C ASP A 118 3.04 24.75 -14.12
N MET A 119 3.38 25.16 -12.89
CA MET A 119 4.43 24.65 -12.00
C MET A 119 4.41 23.12 -11.88
N GLY A 120 5.46 22.52 -11.33
CA GLY A 120 5.50 21.08 -10.96
C GLY A 120 4.35 20.62 -10.04
N ALA A 121 3.50 21.53 -9.56
CA ALA A 121 2.21 21.26 -8.94
C ALA A 121 1.15 22.22 -9.54
N VAL A 122 -0.05 21.72 -9.85
CA VAL A 122 -1.21 22.55 -10.21
C VAL A 122 -1.44 23.56 -9.09
N PRO A 123 -1.41 24.88 -9.36
CA PRO A 123 -1.59 25.87 -8.30
C PRO A 123 -2.98 25.71 -7.68
N LEU A 124 -3.03 25.55 -6.36
CA LEU A 124 -4.29 25.62 -5.62
C LEU A 124 -4.81 27.05 -5.69
N ASN A 125 -6.12 27.24 -5.64
CA ASN A 125 -6.74 28.55 -5.50
C ASN A 125 -6.81 28.93 -4.01
N PRO A 126 -5.87 29.72 -3.46
CA PRO A 126 -5.88 30.10 -2.05
C PRO A 126 -7.00 31.10 -1.71
N ASP A 127 -7.53 31.79 -2.73
CA ASP A 127 -8.61 32.77 -2.60
C ASP A 127 -10.00 32.11 -2.65
N ALA A 128 -10.05 30.79 -2.86
CA ALA A 128 -11.28 30.03 -2.70
C ALA A 128 -11.84 30.29 -1.29
N PRO A 129 -13.16 30.50 -1.13
CA PRO A 129 -13.71 30.91 0.16
C PRO A 129 -13.54 29.83 1.25
N ASN A 130 -13.45 28.56 0.88
CA ASN A 130 -13.36 27.44 1.83
C ASN A 130 -12.33 26.37 1.39
N PRO A 131 -11.02 26.68 1.32
CA PRO A 131 -10.01 25.77 0.79
C PRO A 131 -9.79 24.54 1.70
N ASN A 132 -10.14 24.65 2.99
CA ASN A 132 -10.04 23.58 3.98
C ASN A 132 -11.42 23.07 4.45
N ALA A 133 -12.49 23.28 3.68
CA ALA A 133 -13.85 22.93 4.09
C ALA A 133 -13.97 21.46 4.52
N ALA A 134 -13.30 20.57 3.78
CA ALA A 134 -13.31 19.14 3.98
C ALA A 134 -12.58 18.71 5.27
N THR A 135 -11.52 19.41 5.66
CA THR A 135 -10.63 19.00 6.76
C THR A 135 -10.88 19.77 8.06
N THR A 136 -11.82 20.71 8.05
CA THR A 136 -12.22 21.48 9.23
C THR A 136 -13.23 20.69 10.06
N VAL A 137 -12.84 20.32 11.28
CA VAL A 137 -13.71 19.58 12.21
C VAL A 137 -14.85 20.48 12.68
N ARG A 138 -16.08 19.96 12.63
CA ARG A 138 -17.27 20.66 13.12
C ARG A 138 -17.22 20.82 14.66
N PRO A 139 -17.42 22.03 15.21
CA PRO A 139 -17.46 22.25 16.66
C PRO A 139 -18.61 21.50 17.35
N ALA A 140 -18.34 20.97 18.54
CA ALA A 140 -19.30 20.21 19.36
C ALA A 140 -20.57 20.98 19.73
N ILE A 141 -20.46 22.29 19.92
CA ILE A 141 -21.60 23.16 20.26
C ILE A 141 -22.69 23.19 19.17
N LEU A 142 -22.37 22.74 17.95
CA LEU A 142 -23.33 22.66 16.85
C LEU A 142 -24.09 21.33 16.80
N ASP A 143 -23.78 20.36 17.66
CA ASP A 143 -24.54 19.12 17.74
C ASP A 143 -25.89 19.39 18.41
N GLU A 144 -26.98 18.99 17.76
CA GLU A 144 -28.34 19.14 18.32
C GLU A 144 -28.48 18.38 19.65
N TYR A 145 -27.84 17.22 19.74
CA TYR A 145 -27.83 16.37 20.91
C TYR A 145 -26.45 16.44 21.59
N GLN A 146 -26.41 17.14 22.71
CA GLN A 146 -25.25 17.13 23.60
C GLN A 146 -25.24 15.83 24.40
N ARG A 147 -24.08 15.21 24.52
CA ARG A 147 -23.87 13.98 25.29
C ARG A 147 -22.60 14.10 26.12
N GLU A 148 -22.55 13.33 27.20
CA GLU A 148 -21.31 13.19 27.95
C GLU A 148 -20.22 12.53 27.07
N PRO A 149 -18.96 12.96 27.19
CA PRO A 149 -17.86 12.33 26.49
C PRO A 149 -17.72 10.85 26.86
N GLY A 150 -17.49 10.02 25.85
CA GLY A 150 -17.25 8.58 25.99
C GLY A 150 -17.77 7.80 24.78
N PRO A 151 -17.23 6.60 24.51
CA PRO A 151 -17.74 5.75 23.44
C PRO A 151 -19.16 5.30 23.74
N PHE A 152 -20.00 5.22 22.71
CA PHE A 152 -21.40 4.79 22.85
C PHE A 152 -21.74 3.68 21.85
N SER A 153 -22.59 2.75 22.28
CA SER A 153 -22.96 1.61 21.47
C SER A 153 -24.01 1.98 20.41
N LEU A 154 -23.80 1.50 19.18
CA LEU A 154 -24.82 1.52 18.13
C LEU A 154 -25.60 0.19 18.04
N LYS A 155 -25.35 -0.75 18.95
CA LYS A 155 -25.98 -2.08 18.94
C LYS A 155 -27.47 -1.96 19.23
N ARG A 156 -28.28 -2.64 18.42
CA ARG A 156 -29.75 -2.68 18.53
C ARG A 156 -30.30 -4.07 18.82
N TYR A 157 -29.64 -5.10 18.31
CA TYR A 157 -30.11 -6.49 18.36
C TYR A 157 -29.29 -7.31 19.34
N MET A 158 -29.84 -8.47 19.74
CA MET A 158 -29.19 -9.42 20.65
C MET A 158 -27.89 -10.00 20.07
N TYR A 159 -27.82 -10.13 18.74
CA TYR A 159 -26.64 -10.57 18.02
C TYR A 159 -26.01 -9.39 17.30
N GLU A 160 -24.68 -9.33 17.33
CA GLU A 160 -23.89 -8.17 16.89
C GLU A 160 -23.62 -8.16 15.37
N GLU A 161 -24.17 -9.13 14.65
CA GLU A 161 -23.93 -9.33 13.21
C GLU A 161 -24.76 -8.38 12.33
N ASP A 162 -25.90 -7.88 12.84
CA ASP A 162 -26.81 -6.98 12.13
C ASP A 162 -26.89 -5.59 12.81
N GLY A 163 -26.93 -4.52 12.01
CA GLY A 163 -27.05 -3.15 12.53
C GLY A 163 -26.20 -2.14 11.75
N ILE A 164 -25.83 -1.05 12.41
CA ILE A 164 -24.85 -0.10 11.84
C ILE A 164 -23.46 -0.73 12.02
N PRO A 165 -22.76 -1.09 10.92
CA PRO A 165 -21.48 -1.78 11.01
C PRO A 165 -20.41 -0.84 11.56
N THR A 166 -19.64 -1.36 12.52
CA THR A 166 -18.46 -0.73 13.12
C THR A 166 -17.34 -1.75 13.14
N PHE A 167 -16.10 -1.29 13.15
CA PHE A 167 -14.95 -2.20 13.22
C PHE A 167 -15.02 -3.05 14.49
N ALA A 168 -14.95 -4.37 14.30
CA ALA A 168 -15.07 -5.37 15.36
C ALA A 168 -16.34 -5.24 16.24
N GLY A 169 -17.40 -4.57 15.76
CA GLY A 169 -18.59 -4.29 16.58
C GLY A 169 -18.34 -3.33 17.75
N ALA A 170 -17.26 -2.54 17.70
CA ALA A 170 -16.85 -1.66 18.78
C ALA A 170 -17.82 -0.47 18.97
N PRO A 171 -17.94 0.07 20.20
CA PRO A 171 -18.62 1.33 20.44
C PRO A 171 -18.02 2.48 19.61
N VAL A 172 -18.83 3.48 19.26
CA VAL A 172 -18.37 4.63 18.47
C VAL A 172 -17.85 5.73 19.37
N ALA A 173 -16.70 6.29 19.01
CA ALA A 173 -16.17 7.55 19.51
C ALA A 173 -16.18 8.58 18.37
N LEU A 174 -16.53 9.83 18.65
CA LEU A 174 -16.62 10.87 17.61
C LEU A 174 -15.55 11.96 17.77
N ARG A 175 -15.03 12.14 18.99
CA ARG A 175 -14.05 13.15 19.33
C ARG A 175 -12.99 12.64 20.28
N LYS A 176 -11.89 13.38 20.40
CA LYS A 176 -10.80 13.12 21.35
C LYS A 176 -11.32 12.92 22.78
N GLU A 177 -12.28 13.73 23.19
CA GLU A 177 -12.83 13.67 24.56
C GLU A 177 -13.50 12.32 24.83
N ASP A 178 -14.03 11.66 23.80
CA ASP A 178 -14.59 10.31 23.93
C ASP A 178 -13.51 9.27 24.16
N LEU A 179 -12.41 9.36 23.42
CA LEU A 179 -11.26 8.48 23.60
C LEU A 179 -10.70 8.60 25.02
N VAL A 180 -10.54 9.83 25.50
CA VAL A 180 -10.03 10.14 26.84
C VAL A 180 -10.99 9.67 27.93
N ALA A 181 -12.27 10.03 27.85
CA ALA A 181 -13.27 9.66 28.87
C ALA A 181 -13.52 8.15 28.92
N GLY A 182 -13.51 7.50 27.76
CA GLY A 182 -13.61 6.05 27.63
C GLY A 182 -12.35 5.30 28.05
N LYS A 183 -11.21 5.99 28.23
CA LYS A 183 -9.88 5.37 28.40
C LYS A 183 -9.60 4.34 27.29
N VAL A 184 -9.93 4.72 26.06
CA VAL A 184 -9.84 3.86 24.88
C VAL A 184 -8.37 3.51 24.64
N GLU A 185 -8.06 2.21 24.67
CA GLU A 185 -6.70 1.71 24.48
C GLU A 185 -6.37 1.56 23.00
N VAL A 186 -7.36 1.11 22.20
CA VAL A 186 -7.24 0.96 20.76
C VAL A 186 -8.47 1.57 20.08
N ALA A 187 -8.26 2.42 19.08
CA ALA A 187 -9.35 2.96 18.27
C ALA A 187 -9.11 2.68 16.80
N PHE A 188 -10.11 2.12 16.12
CA PHE A 188 -10.13 1.93 14.69
C PHE A 188 -10.48 3.24 14.00
N VAL A 189 -9.84 3.55 12.87
CA VAL A 189 -10.16 4.74 12.07
C VAL A 189 -9.97 4.44 10.60
N GLY A 190 -10.92 4.85 9.77
CA GLY A 190 -10.79 4.71 8.32
C GLY A 190 -10.16 5.93 7.67
N VAL A 191 -9.28 5.73 6.69
CA VAL A 191 -8.68 6.81 5.88
C VAL A 191 -8.91 6.51 4.40
N PRO A 192 -10.03 6.96 3.81
CA PRO A 192 -10.47 6.51 2.49
C PRO A 192 -9.77 7.25 1.32
N LEU A 193 -8.44 7.27 1.26
CA LEU A 193 -7.66 7.90 0.16
C LEU A 193 -7.10 6.83 -0.78
N GLY A 194 -7.45 6.81 -2.06
CA GLY A 194 -6.98 5.79 -3.01
C GLY A 194 -6.58 6.36 -4.37
N LEU A 195 -5.88 7.50 -4.38
CA LEU A 195 -5.57 8.27 -5.58
C LEU A 195 -4.17 8.01 -6.14
N SER A 196 -3.26 7.47 -5.34
CA SER A 196 -1.89 7.15 -5.76
C SER A 196 -1.71 5.69 -6.15
N SER A 197 -2.58 4.79 -5.68
CA SER A 197 -2.52 3.37 -6.05
C SER A 197 -2.78 3.11 -7.54
N GLY A 198 -2.07 2.11 -8.07
CA GLY A 198 -2.23 1.62 -9.44
C GLY A 198 -3.64 1.10 -9.74
N TRP A 199 -4.10 0.09 -8.98
CA TRP A 199 -5.46 -0.43 -9.09
C TRP A 199 -6.37 0.27 -8.07
N ARG A 200 -7.06 1.31 -8.55
CA ARG A 200 -7.90 2.17 -7.71
C ARG A 200 -9.08 1.42 -7.11
N ASP A 201 -9.05 1.22 -5.79
CA ASP A 201 -10.24 0.94 -4.99
C ASP A 201 -10.04 1.09 -3.46
N SER A 202 -8.81 1.29 -3.00
CA SER A 202 -8.48 1.20 -1.57
C SER A 202 -9.21 2.15 -0.64
N LYS A 203 -9.77 3.24 -1.17
CA LYS A 203 -10.68 4.14 -0.46
C LYS A 203 -11.95 3.45 0.07
N ASN A 204 -12.36 2.33 -0.52
CA ASN A 204 -13.57 1.59 -0.12
C ASN A 204 -13.32 0.56 0.98
N ALA A 205 -12.05 0.27 1.30
CA ALA A 205 -11.68 -0.66 2.37
C ALA A 205 -12.33 -0.34 3.72
N PRO A 206 -12.38 0.92 4.21
CA PRO A 206 -12.95 1.20 5.52
C PRO A 206 -14.43 0.82 5.63
N SER A 207 -15.20 0.94 4.55
CA SER A 207 -16.62 0.60 4.55
C SER A 207 -16.83 -0.91 4.47
N VAL A 208 -16.10 -1.59 3.58
CA VAL A 208 -16.25 -3.04 3.39
C VAL A 208 -15.74 -3.82 4.59
N MET A 209 -14.58 -3.45 5.13
CA MET A 209 -13.99 -4.15 6.28
C MET A 209 -14.81 -3.97 7.57
N ARG A 210 -15.48 -2.83 7.78
CA ARG A 210 -16.45 -2.66 8.88
C ARG A 210 -17.61 -3.64 8.82
N ALA A 211 -18.08 -3.93 7.60
CA ALA A 211 -19.20 -4.82 7.36
C ALA A 211 -18.79 -6.30 7.23
N MET A 212 -17.49 -6.61 7.39
CA MET A 212 -16.95 -7.95 7.19
C MET A 212 -16.55 -8.60 8.53
N TYR A 213 -16.63 -9.93 8.59
CA TYR A 213 -16.22 -10.72 9.76
C TYR A 213 -14.70 -10.78 9.94
N GLY A 214 -14.27 -11.41 11.04
CA GLY A 214 -12.87 -11.80 11.27
C GLY A 214 -12.06 -10.88 12.16
N MET A 215 -12.60 -9.73 12.59
CA MET A 215 -11.88 -8.77 13.45
C MET A 215 -12.12 -8.96 14.96
N ALA A 216 -13.23 -9.61 15.33
CA ALA A 216 -13.69 -9.78 16.71
C ALA A 216 -13.76 -11.26 17.13
N GLY A 217 -13.76 -11.50 18.45
CA GLY A 217 -13.98 -12.81 19.07
C GLY A 217 -12.75 -13.39 19.77
N TYR A 218 -12.90 -14.61 20.28
CA TYR A 218 -11.84 -15.33 20.98
C TYR A 218 -10.82 -15.91 19.99
N ASP A 219 -9.54 -15.53 20.12
CA ASP A 219 -8.45 -16.13 19.34
C ASP A 219 -8.07 -17.49 19.94
N ILE A 220 -8.36 -18.57 19.22
CA ILE A 220 -8.08 -19.93 19.69
C ILE A 220 -6.58 -20.18 19.88
N TYR A 221 -5.71 -19.48 19.14
CA TYR A 221 -4.27 -19.70 19.26
C TYR A 221 -3.67 -18.98 20.46
N GLY A 222 -4.12 -17.77 20.78
CA GLY A 222 -3.66 -16.94 21.89
C GLY A 222 -4.44 -17.18 23.18
N GLY A 223 -5.64 -17.75 23.08
CA GLY A 223 -6.47 -18.06 24.23
C GLY A 223 -7.04 -16.83 24.94
N VAL A 224 -7.26 -15.75 24.18
CA VAL A 224 -7.77 -14.47 24.68
C VAL A 224 -8.78 -13.90 23.70
N ASP A 225 -9.75 -13.15 24.20
CA ASP A 225 -10.59 -12.29 23.37
C ASP A 225 -10.10 -10.84 23.51
N PRO A 226 -9.55 -10.23 22.45
CA PRO A 226 -9.02 -8.87 22.54
C PRO A 226 -10.04 -7.83 22.97
N ALA A 227 -11.32 -8.00 22.62
CA ALA A 227 -12.39 -7.06 22.98
C ALA A 227 -12.79 -7.17 24.47
N VAL A 228 -12.44 -8.27 25.12
CA VAL A 228 -12.59 -8.43 26.59
C VAL A 228 -11.39 -7.83 27.33
N GLU A 229 -10.19 -7.95 26.74
CA GLU A 229 -8.95 -7.51 27.39
C GLU A 229 -8.62 -6.03 27.14
N LEU A 230 -9.13 -5.43 26.06
CA LEU A 230 -8.83 -4.06 25.63
C LEU A 230 -10.10 -3.21 25.54
N THR A 231 -9.95 -1.92 25.84
CA THR A 231 -11.02 -0.95 25.57
C THR A 231 -10.94 -0.46 24.12
N LEU A 232 -11.93 -0.84 23.30
CA LEU A 232 -11.97 -0.57 21.87
C LEU A 232 -12.98 0.53 21.51
N ALA A 233 -12.71 1.28 20.43
CA ALA A 233 -13.70 2.16 19.80
C ALA A 233 -13.53 2.22 18.28
N ASP A 234 -14.62 2.49 17.53
CA ASP A 234 -14.58 2.93 16.14
C ASP A 234 -14.64 4.46 16.11
N TYR A 235 -13.60 5.10 15.58
CA TYR A 235 -13.44 6.56 15.47
C TYR A 235 -13.91 7.11 14.12
N GLY A 236 -14.69 6.33 13.38
CA GLY A 236 -15.26 6.72 12.10
C GLY A 236 -14.20 6.81 10.99
N ASN A 237 -14.49 7.61 9.97
CA ASN A 237 -13.54 7.90 8.89
C ASN A 237 -13.02 9.32 9.02
N LEU A 238 -11.73 9.50 8.80
CA LEU A 238 -11.17 10.81 8.54
C LEU A 238 -11.60 11.27 7.14
N ASN A 239 -11.80 12.57 6.98
CA ASN A 239 -12.04 13.12 5.66
C ASN A 239 -10.71 13.26 4.91
N VAL A 240 -10.75 13.09 3.59
CA VAL A 240 -9.58 13.23 2.72
C VAL A 240 -9.95 14.07 1.51
N ASP A 241 -8.95 14.69 0.90
CA ASP A 241 -9.13 15.39 -0.36
C ASP A 241 -9.10 14.38 -1.51
N ASN A 242 -10.25 14.20 -2.15
CA ASN A 242 -10.42 13.27 -3.27
C ASN A 242 -9.85 13.80 -4.60
N MET A 243 -9.20 14.95 -4.58
CA MET A 243 -8.52 15.56 -5.72
C MET A 243 -7.02 15.76 -5.46
N SER A 244 -6.54 15.60 -4.23
CA SER A 244 -5.12 15.73 -3.89
C SER A 244 -4.70 14.85 -2.71
N VAL A 245 -3.71 14.00 -2.99
CA VAL A 245 -3.00 13.22 -1.96
C VAL A 245 -2.30 14.18 -0.99
N GLU A 246 -1.58 15.17 -1.52
CA GLU A 246 -0.80 16.16 -0.79
C GLU A 246 -1.64 16.93 0.23
N MET A 247 -2.83 17.37 -0.15
CA MET A 247 -3.74 18.12 0.73
C MET A 247 -4.27 17.27 1.89
N SER A 248 -4.31 15.94 1.72
CA SER A 248 -4.78 15.01 2.76
C SER A 248 -3.73 14.78 3.85
N MET A 249 -2.44 14.80 3.51
CA MET A 249 -1.34 14.41 4.41
C MET A 249 -1.36 15.15 5.75
N LYS A 250 -1.50 16.48 5.71
CA LYS A 250 -1.48 17.32 6.92
C LYS A 250 -2.65 17.01 7.86
N HIS A 251 -3.85 16.86 7.32
CA HIS A 251 -5.05 16.59 8.11
C HIS A 251 -4.98 15.19 8.73
N VAL A 252 -4.60 14.17 7.95
CA VAL A 252 -4.44 12.80 8.45
C VAL A 252 -3.42 12.75 9.58
N ARG A 253 -2.23 13.36 9.40
CA ARG A 253 -1.20 13.44 10.46
C ARG A 253 -1.73 14.08 11.74
N ALA A 254 -2.49 15.17 11.63
CA ALA A 254 -3.06 15.87 12.80
C ALA A 254 -4.09 15.00 13.54
N MET A 255 -5.01 14.36 12.83
CA MET A 255 -6.06 13.54 13.44
C MET A 255 -5.50 12.25 14.07
N ILE A 256 -4.51 11.62 13.44
CA ILE A 256 -3.82 10.47 14.02
C ILE A 256 -3.00 10.88 15.26
N GLY A 257 -2.37 12.06 15.21
CA GLY A 257 -1.68 12.64 16.37
C GLY A 257 -2.61 12.91 17.55
N GLU A 258 -3.85 13.33 17.28
CA GLU A 258 -4.88 13.52 18.30
C GLU A 258 -5.21 12.22 19.06
N MET A 259 -5.34 11.10 18.33
CA MET A 259 -5.58 9.78 18.93
C MET A 259 -4.39 9.36 19.82
N ALA A 260 -3.16 9.54 19.33
CA ALA A 260 -1.95 9.26 20.11
C ALA A 260 -1.83 10.15 21.37
N ASP A 261 -2.26 11.41 21.27
CA ASP A 261 -2.33 12.33 22.41
C ASP A 261 -3.36 11.91 23.47
N ALA A 262 -4.44 11.24 23.06
CA ALA A 262 -5.41 10.64 23.97
C ALA A 262 -4.86 9.37 24.68
N GLY A 263 -3.67 8.90 24.29
CA GLY A 263 -3.09 7.65 24.80
C GLY A 263 -3.68 6.41 24.12
N THR A 264 -4.33 6.59 22.97
CA THR A 264 -4.98 5.53 22.21
C THR A 264 -4.09 5.07 21.06
N VAL A 265 -3.97 3.76 20.86
CA VAL A 265 -3.28 3.17 19.70
C VAL A 265 -4.20 3.22 18.48
N PRO A 266 -3.87 3.97 17.42
CA PRO A 266 -4.68 4.00 16.21
C PRO A 266 -4.52 2.70 15.42
N PHE A 267 -5.66 2.11 15.06
CA PHE A 267 -5.78 1.03 14.06
C PHE A 267 -6.37 1.63 12.79
N ILE A 268 -5.48 2.00 11.87
CA ILE A 268 -5.85 2.68 10.64
C ILE A 268 -6.25 1.66 9.60
N VAL A 269 -7.39 1.88 8.95
CA VAL A 269 -7.88 1.03 7.87
C VAL A 269 -7.99 1.84 6.60
N GLY A 270 -7.43 1.26 5.55
CA GLY A 270 -7.70 1.64 4.20
C GLY A 270 -6.98 2.88 3.72
N GLY A 271 -7.35 3.16 2.48
CA GLY A 271 -6.60 3.94 1.54
C GLY A 271 -5.32 3.26 1.07
N ASP A 272 -4.67 3.91 0.12
CA ASP A 272 -3.45 3.44 -0.47
C ASP A 272 -2.23 3.72 0.41
N HIS A 273 -1.11 3.12 0.05
CA HIS A 273 0.10 3.20 0.85
C HIS A 273 0.71 4.61 0.99
N SER A 274 0.18 5.64 0.32
CA SER A 274 0.62 7.03 0.57
C SER A 274 0.33 7.47 2.01
N ILE A 275 -0.66 6.85 2.66
CA ILE A 275 -1.09 7.16 4.03
C ILE A 275 -0.04 6.77 5.09
N MET A 276 0.86 5.82 4.81
CA MET A 276 1.89 5.45 5.79
C MET A 276 2.76 6.66 6.17
N PHE A 277 3.01 7.59 5.24
CA PHE A 277 3.79 8.78 5.53
C PHE A 277 3.19 9.62 6.68
N PRO A 278 1.94 10.15 6.59
CA PRO A 278 1.36 10.95 7.66
C PRO A 278 1.06 10.16 8.94
N THR A 279 0.75 8.87 8.87
CA THR A 279 0.43 8.05 10.06
C THR A 279 1.68 7.77 10.91
N VAL A 280 2.79 7.38 10.27
CA VAL A 280 4.08 7.21 10.94
C VAL A 280 4.61 8.56 11.43
N ALA A 281 4.44 9.63 10.65
CA ALA A 281 4.86 10.97 11.05
C ALA A 281 4.15 11.45 12.32
N ALA A 282 2.85 11.17 12.48
CA ALA A 282 2.11 11.47 13.70
C ALA A 282 2.70 10.74 14.93
N MET A 283 3.11 9.48 14.79
CA MET A 283 3.78 8.77 15.88
C MET A 283 5.16 9.33 16.17
N SER A 284 5.91 9.71 15.14
CA SER A 284 7.23 10.33 15.29
C SER A 284 7.15 11.69 15.99
N ASP A 285 6.13 12.50 15.69
CA ASP A 285 5.88 13.76 16.40
C ASP A 285 5.65 13.54 17.89
N LYS A 286 4.93 12.47 18.24
CA LYS A 286 4.59 12.13 19.61
C LYS A 286 5.78 11.56 20.40
N TYR A 287 6.51 10.63 19.79
CA TYR A 287 7.49 9.79 20.48
C TYR A 287 8.95 10.08 20.15
N GLY A 288 9.20 10.83 19.07
CA GLY A 288 10.52 11.17 18.53
C GLY A 288 11.02 10.17 17.47
N ALA A 289 11.65 10.70 16.41
CA ALA A 289 12.12 9.92 15.25
C ALA A 289 13.13 8.80 15.57
N ASP A 290 13.94 8.96 16.62
CA ASP A 290 14.88 7.91 17.08
C ASP A 290 14.21 6.80 17.89
N ASN A 291 12.96 7.02 18.32
CA ASN A 291 12.25 6.16 19.27
C ASN A 291 10.97 5.53 18.67
N VAL A 292 10.71 5.77 17.37
CA VAL A 292 9.73 5.05 16.57
C VAL A 292 10.45 4.13 15.58
N GLY A 293 9.99 2.89 15.50
CA GLY A 293 10.37 1.92 14.47
C GLY A 293 9.18 1.53 13.63
N VAL A 294 9.44 1.17 12.38
CA VAL A 294 8.43 0.74 11.43
C VAL A 294 8.70 -0.69 11.02
N VAL A 295 7.73 -1.57 11.23
CA VAL A 295 7.70 -2.89 10.61
C VAL A 295 6.72 -2.83 9.46
N HIS A 296 7.28 -2.81 8.25
CA HIS A 296 6.57 -2.65 6.98
C HIS A 296 6.45 -4.01 6.28
N LEU A 297 5.26 -4.60 6.32
CA LEU A 297 4.96 -5.85 5.63
C LEU A 297 4.33 -5.52 4.29
N ASP A 298 5.07 -5.67 3.20
CA ASP A 298 4.66 -5.29 1.84
C ASP A 298 5.39 -6.15 0.80
N ALA A 299 4.79 -6.33 -0.38
CA ALA A 299 5.48 -6.84 -1.55
C ALA A 299 6.47 -5.82 -2.14
N HIS A 300 6.18 -4.53 -2.01
CA HIS A 300 6.92 -3.42 -2.61
C HIS A 300 7.78 -2.73 -1.55
N TYR A 301 8.85 -2.08 -1.98
CA TYR A 301 9.76 -1.38 -1.08
C TYR A 301 9.37 0.10 -0.84
N ASN A 302 8.44 0.63 -1.64
CA ASN A 302 7.83 1.96 -1.55
C ASN A 302 8.85 3.10 -1.37
N GLY A 303 10.03 2.93 -1.95
CA GLY A 303 11.17 3.83 -1.83
C GLY A 303 11.54 4.54 -3.12
N GLU A 304 10.62 4.66 -4.08
CA GLU A 304 10.84 5.44 -5.30
C GLU A 304 11.18 6.89 -4.94
N ARG A 305 11.98 7.57 -5.77
CA ARG A 305 12.48 8.94 -5.46
C ARG A 305 12.19 9.97 -6.55
N ASP A 306 12.06 9.53 -7.80
CA ASP A 306 12.05 10.42 -8.96
C ASP A 306 10.69 10.41 -9.71
N LEU A 307 9.60 10.21 -8.97
CA LEU A 307 8.24 10.32 -9.53
C LEU A 307 7.77 11.79 -9.56
N ALA A 308 6.80 12.07 -10.44
CA ALA A 308 6.28 13.42 -10.63
C ALA A 308 5.49 13.93 -9.40
N HIS A 309 4.80 13.02 -8.70
CA HIS A 309 4.09 13.34 -7.46
C HIS A 309 5.04 13.20 -6.27
N TYR A 310 4.87 14.06 -5.26
CA TYR A 310 5.75 14.04 -4.09
C TYR A 310 5.31 12.99 -3.06
N TYR A 311 4.00 12.77 -2.93
CA TYR A 311 3.42 11.73 -2.10
C TYR A 311 2.69 10.71 -2.97
N SER A 312 3.05 9.44 -2.84
CA SER A 312 2.40 8.32 -3.50
C SER A 312 2.61 7.03 -2.71
N ASP A 313 1.81 6.01 -3.02
CA ASP A 313 1.98 4.65 -2.53
C ASP A 313 3.40 4.12 -2.76
N ALA A 314 4.03 4.46 -3.89
CA ALA A 314 5.36 4.03 -4.25
C ALA A 314 6.51 4.81 -3.56
N GLN A 315 6.22 5.91 -2.85
CA GLN A 315 7.24 6.81 -2.26
C GLN A 315 7.18 6.92 -0.73
N ALA A 316 6.24 6.27 -0.05
CA ALA A 316 6.04 6.44 1.39
C ALA A 316 7.31 6.19 2.21
N VAL A 317 8.08 5.13 1.92
CA VAL A 317 9.34 4.83 2.63
C VAL A 317 10.41 5.86 2.31
N SER A 318 10.55 6.30 1.05
CA SER A 318 11.55 7.33 0.73
C SER A 318 11.24 8.65 1.41
N ARG A 319 9.96 9.06 1.47
CA ARG A 319 9.55 10.27 2.20
C ARG A 319 9.85 10.18 3.69
N LEU A 320 9.57 9.03 4.31
CA LEU A 320 9.88 8.82 5.74
C LEU A 320 11.38 8.96 6.05
N LEU A 321 12.24 8.48 5.15
CA LEU A 321 13.69 8.51 5.33
C LEU A 321 14.27 9.90 5.01
N GLU A 322 13.89 10.49 3.88
CA GLU A 322 14.42 11.77 3.42
C GLU A 322 13.97 12.94 4.30
N GLU A 323 12.73 12.91 4.81
CA GLU A 323 12.24 13.92 5.76
C GLU A 323 12.67 13.63 7.20
N GLY A 324 13.40 12.54 7.44
CA GLY A 324 13.91 12.18 8.76
C GLY A 324 12.82 11.84 9.78
N VAL A 325 11.63 11.44 9.31
CA VAL A 325 10.50 11.02 10.14
C VAL A 325 10.88 9.81 10.99
N VAL A 326 11.65 8.89 10.44
CA VAL A 326 12.25 7.76 11.16
C VAL A 326 13.69 7.54 10.69
N LYS A 327 14.51 6.90 11.52
CA LYS A 327 15.85 6.47 11.11
C LYS A 327 15.76 5.17 10.32
N GLY A 328 16.46 5.03 9.20
CA GLY A 328 16.39 3.80 8.40
C GLY A 328 16.77 2.53 9.18
N ARG A 329 17.72 2.61 10.13
CA ARG A 329 18.04 1.50 11.06
C ARG A 329 16.86 0.99 11.90
N ASN A 330 15.82 1.82 12.05
CA ASN A 330 14.59 1.53 12.78
C ASN A 330 13.46 1.05 11.83
N VAL A 331 13.71 0.90 10.54
CA VAL A 331 12.76 0.41 9.54
C VAL A 331 13.14 -1.00 9.12
N VAL A 332 12.17 -1.92 9.20
CA VAL A 332 12.29 -3.30 8.74
C VAL A 332 11.20 -3.56 7.71
N GLN A 333 11.59 -4.02 6.53
CA GLN A 333 10.68 -4.46 5.48
C GLN A 333 10.64 -5.99 5.42
N VAL A 334 9.45 -6.56 5.29
CA VAL A 334 9.24 -8.01 5.19
C VAL A 334 8.31 -8.32 4.02
N GLY A 335 8.71 -9.26 3.16
CA GLY A 335 7.89 -9.75 2.03
C GLY A 335 8.21 -9.11 0.67
N ILE A 336 9.26 -8.29 0.61
CA ILE A 336 9.69 -7.59 -0.61
C ILE A 336 9.95 -8.58 -1.75
N ARG A 337 9.32 -8.35 -2.91
CA ARG A 337 9.42 -9.20 -4.11
C ARG A 337 8.97 -8.45 -5.37
N GLY A 338 8.91 -9.17 -6.49
CA GLY A 338 8.40 -8.64 -7.75
C GLY A 338 9.47 -7.99 -8.63
N GLY A 339 9.08 -7.64 -9.85
CA GLY A 339 9.99 -7.14 -10.89
C GLY A 339 10.23 -5.62 -10.87
N GLU A 340 9.63 -4.90 -9.93
CA GLU A 340 9.74 -3.44 -9.86
C GLU A 340 11.04 -2.97 -9.21
N LEU A 341 11.62 -3.77 -8.30
CA LEU A 341 12.83 -3.43 -7.56
C LEU A 341 14.10 -3.74 -8.37
N THR A 342 15.02 -2.78 -8.46
CA THR A 342 16.36 -3.00 -9.05
C THR A 342 17.42 -3.29 -8.00
N GLU A 343 18.59 -3.75 -8.44
CA GLU A 343 19.75 -3.92 -7.56
C GLU A 343 20.16 -2.59 -6.89
N ASP A 344 20.11 -1.48 -7.64
CA ASP A 344 20.49 -0.15 -7.13
C ASP A 344 19.48 0.38 -6.11
N ASP A 345 18.18 0.12 -6.32
CA ASP A 345 17.14 0.46 -5.34
C ASP A 345 17.32 -0.32 -4.03
N LEU A 346 17.63 -1.63 -4.13
CA LEU A 346 17.91 -2.48 -2.97
C LEU A 346 19.20 -2.03 -2.24
N LYS A 347 20.23 -1.63 -2.98
CA LYS A 347 21.45 -1.05 -2.38
C LYS A 347 21.14 0.25 -1.68
N TRP A 348 20.39 1.16 -2.31
CA TRP A 348 20.04 2.46 -1.75
C TRP A 348 19.27 2.30 -0.43
N VAL A 349 18.22 1.48 -0.39
CA VAL A 349 17.40 1.33 0.82
C VAL A 349 18.21 0.74 1.97
N ARG A 350 19.13 -0.21 1.68
CA ARG A 350 20.08 -0.76 2.65
C ARG A 350 21.13 0.27 3.11
N GLN A 351 21.59 1.15 2.22
CA GLN A 351 22.51 2.25 2.56
C GLN A 351 21.84 3.27 3.49
N GLN A 352 20.52 3.47 3.39
CA GLN A 352 19.75 4.26 4.37
C GLN A 352 19.65 3.57 5.74
N GLY A 353 20.09 2.31 5.85
CA GLY A 353 20.07 1.51 7.07
C GLY A 353 18.82 0.64 7.23
N VAL A 354 17.93 0.60 6.24
CA VAL A 354 16.73 -0.24 6.27
C VAL A 354 17.11 -1.70 6.16
N THR A 355 16.53 -2.54 7.02
CA THR A 355 16.63 -4.00 6.85
C THR A 355 15.53 -4.49 5.93
N VAL A 356 15.91 -5.28 4.93
CA VAL A 356 15.00 -5.83 3.94
C VAL A 356 15.04 -7.35 3.99
N HIS A 357 13.94 -7.94 4.46
CA HIS A 357 13.66 -9.37 4.39
C HIS A 357 12.76 -9.64 3.17
N SER A 358 13.38 -9.99 2.04
CA SER A 358 12.63 -10.33 0.82
C SER A 358 11.95 -11.70 0.94
N MET A 359 11.00 -11.99 0.04
CA MET A 359 10.40 -13.34 0.00
C MET A 359 11.44 -14.43 -0.27
N ALA A 360 12.53 -14.15 -1.00
CA ALA A 360 13.64 -15.09 -1.16
C ALA A 360 14.30 -15.47 0.18
N GLU A 361 14.39 -14.53 1.13
CA GLU A 361 14.88 -14.83 2.49
C GLU A 361 13.86 -15.62 3.30
N VAL A 362 12.57 -15.27 3.19
CA VAL A 362 11.47 -15.99 3.85
C VAL A 362 11.43 -17.44 3.39
N GLU A 363 11.54 -17.70 2.08
CA GLU A 363 11.58 -19.05 1.52
C GLU A 363 12.82 -19.82 1.96
N ALA A 364 14.00 -19.19 1.98
CA ALA A 364 15.25 -19.84 2.33
C ALA A 364 15.37 -20.18 3.82
N LYS A 365 14.84 -19.32 4.71
CA LYS A 365 15.03 -19.43 6.16
C LYS A 365 13.79 -19.87 6.92
N GLY A 366 12.60 -19.70 6.34
CA GLY A 366 11.32 -19.81 7.03
C GLY A 366 10.86 -18.48 7.62
N TRP A 367 9.55 -18.25 7.59
CA TRP A 367 8.92 -17.05 8.16
C TRP A 367 9.20 -16.88 9.66
N ASP A 368 9.36 -17.98 10.41
CA ASP A 368 9.60 -17.98 11.85
C ASP A 368 10.97 -17.37 12.18
N LYS A 369 11.98 -17.65 11.37
CA LYS A 369 13.32 -17.07 11.50
C LYS A 369 13.37 -15.62 11.08
N VAL A 370 12.60 -15.24 10.06
CA VAL A 370 12.49 -13.84 9.63
C VAL A 370 11.81 -12.99 10.71
N VAL A 371 10.75 -13.47 11.35
CA VAL A 371 10.12 -12.72 12.45
C VAL A 371 11.03 -12.67 13.69
N ASP A 372 11.81 -13.73 13.99
CA ASP A 372 12.82 -13.69 15.05
C ASP A 372 13.88 -12.60 14.78
N ALA A 373 14.36 -12.49 13.54
CA ALA A 373 15.32 -11.47 13.12
C ALA A 373 14.72 -10.06 13.17
N THR A 374 13.49 -9.89 12.68
CA THR A 374 12.73 -8.65 12.75
C THR A 374 12.60 -8.17 14.19
N LEU A 375 12.17 -9.07 15.10
CA LEU A 375 12.03 -8.81 16.53
C LEU A 375 13.36 -8.46 17.20
N ALA A 376 14.44 -9.17 16.85
CA ALA A 376 15.77 -8.89 17.39
C ALA A 376 16.25 -7.48 17.01
N GLN A 377 16.00 -7.06 15.76
CA GLN A 377 16.36 -5.73 15.31
C GLN A 377 15.57 -4.64 16.02
N VAL A 378 14.24 -4.76 16.07
CA VAL A 378 13.41 -3.72 16.71
C VAL A 378 13.64 -3.64 18.22
N ARG A 379 13.93 -4.77 18.89
CA ARG A 379 14.29 -4.79 20.33
C ARG A 379 15.61 -4.09 20.63
N GLY A 380 16.54 -4.10 19.68
CA GLY A 380 17.83 -3.40 19.80
C GLY A 380 17.75 -1.89 19.52
N GLY A 381 16.58 -1.37 19.16
CA GLY A 381 16.41 0.01 18.71
C GLY A 381 15.24 0.74 19.39
N PRO A 382 14.24 1.20 18.62
CA PRO A 382 13.19 2.11 19.10
C PRO A 382 12.26 1.44 20.11
N LYS A 383 11.77 2.20 21.10
CA LYS A 383 10.84 1.65 22.11
C LYS A 383 9.42 1.49 21.60
N ASN A 384 9.04 2.21 20.55
CA ASN A 384 7.69 2.25 20.02
C ASN A 384 7.67 1.72 18.59
N ILE A 385 6.82 0.75 18.32
CA ILE A 385 6.73 0.09 17.01
C ILE A 385 5.42 0.48 16.34
N PHE A 386 5.52 0.97 15.13
CA PHE A 386 4.41 1.14 14.21
C PHE A 386 4.44 -0.02 13.22
N VAL A 387 3.31 -0.70 13.05
CA VAL A 387 3.19 -1.83 12.12
C VAL A 387 2.36 -1.39 10.93
N SER A 388 2.98 -1.34 9.76
CA SER A 388 2.28 -1.08 8.51
C SER A 388 2.15 -2.39 7.74
N PHE A 389 0.92 -2.83 7.52
CA PHE A 389 0.61 -4.04 6.79
C PHE A 389 -0.09 -3.68 5.48
N ASP A 390 0.62 -3.83 4.38
CA ASP A 390 0.06 -3.79 3.03
C ASP A 390 -0.48 -5.18 2.68
N ILE A 391 -1.74 -5.25 2.26
CA ILE A 391 -2.37 -6.54 1.94
C ILE A 391 -1.63 -7.28 0.82
N SER A 392 -0.93 -6.57 -0.07
CA SER A 392 -0.15 -7.15 -1.17
C SER A 392 1.02 -7.99 -0.69
N VAL A 393 1.43 -7.91 0.58
CA VAL A 393 2.43 -8.83 1.15
C VAL A 393 1.96 -10.28 1.07
N LEU A 394 0.64 -10.51 1.14
CA LEU A 394 0.03 -11.83 0.98
C LEU A 394 0.08 -12.27 -0.48
N ASP A 395 0.12 -13.58 -0.69
CA ASP A 395 -0.05 -14.12 -2.03
C ASP A 395 -1.46 -13.79 -2.57
N PRO A 396 -1.63 -13.47 -3.87
CA PRO A 396 -2.93 -13.20 -4.47
C PRO A 396 -3.93 -14.36 -4.35
N ALA A 397 -3.47 -15.59 -4.09
CA ALA A 397 -4.34 -16.71 -3.71
C ALA A 397 -5.12 -16.46 -2.40
N TYR A 398 -4.61 -15.59 -1.52
CA TYR A 398 -5.24 -15.20 -0.26
C TYR A 398 -5.77 -13.75 -0.29
N ALA A 399 -5.15 -12.87 -1.06
CA ALA A 399 -5.61 -11.49 -1.19
C ALA A 399 -5.45 -10.98 -2.63
N SER A 400 -6.43 -11.30 -3.48
CA SER A 400 -6.47 -10.82 -4.85
C SER A 400 -6.82 -9.32 -4.94
N ALA A 401 -7.55 -8.79 -3.96
CA ALA A 401 -7.89 -7.37 -3.86
C ALA A 401 -6.80 -6.56 -3.16
N ALA A 402 -5.69 -6.38 -3.86
CA ALA A 402 -4.63 -5.45 -3.52
C ALA A 402 -4.55 -4.33 -4.57
N GLY A 403 -4.15 -3.13 -4.16
CA GLY A 403 -3.85 -2.02 -5.07
C GLY A 403 -2.74 -2.33 -6.07
N ARG A 404 -1.77 -3.18 -5.68
CA ARG A 404 -0.74 -3.77 -6.55
C ARG A 404 -0.49 -5.23 -6.15
N PRO A 405 -1.22 -6.22 -6.69
CA PRO A 405 -1.02 -7.61 -6.29
C PRO A 405 0.31 -8.16 -6.85
N ALA A 406 1.06 -8.89 -6.03
CA ALA A 406 2.33 -9.52 -6.44
C ALA A 406 2.32 -11.03 -6.13
N ALA A 407 2.62 -11.90 -7.08
CA ALA A 407 2.64 -13.35 -6.85
C ALA A 407 3.82 -13.80 -5.95
N GLY A 408 3.71 -14.97 -5.31
CA GLY A 408 4.77 -15.56 -4.47
C GLY A 408 4.86 -14.92 -3.08
N GLY A 409 3.72 -14.57 -2.50
CA GLY A 409 3.64 -13.85 -1.21
C GLY A 409 3.50 -14.76 0.00
N LEU A 410 3.32 -14.12 1.17
CA LEU A 410 3.04 -14.84 2.41
C LEU A 410 1.68 -15.54 2.33
N THR A 411 1.61 -16.71 2.92
CA THR A 411 0.33 -17.37 3.18
C THR A 411 -0.28 -16.83 4.48
N MET A 412 -1.61 -16.95 4.63
CA MET A 412 -2.28 -16.59 5.89
C MET A 412 -1.75 -17.38 7.10
N ARG A 413 -1.28 -18.61 6.88
CA ARG A 413 -0.69 -19.45 7.94
C ARG A 413 0.65 -18.91 8.46
N GLU A 414 1.29 -18.03 7.72
CA GLU A 414 2.57 -17.40 8.08
C GLU A 414 2.33 -15.99 8.61
N ALA A 415 1.47 -15.21 7.93
CA ALA A 415 1.18 -13.83 8.29
C ALA A 415 0.48 -13.67 9.66
N ILE A 416 -0.52 -14.52 9.97
CA ILE A 416 -1.25 -14.46 11.25
C ILE A 416 -0.29 -14.61 12.46
N PRO A 417 0.50 -15.70 12.58
CA PRO A 417 1.40 -15.83 13.71
C PRO A 417 2.53 -14.80 13.69
N MET A 418 3.00 -14.36 12.52
CA MET A 418 4.00 -13.29 12.41
C MET A 418 3.50 -11.98 13.03
N VAL A 419 2.35 -11.48 12.59
CA VAL A 419 1.76 -10.22 13.08
C VAL A 419 1.43 -10.30 14.56
N ARG A 420 0.81 -11.41 15.01
CA ARG A 420 0.52 -11.61 16.43
C ARG A 420 1.77 -11.60 17.30
N ARG A 421 2.87 -12.21 16.84
CA ARG A 421 4.16 -12.17 17.55
C ARG A 421 4.73 -10.76 17.59
N ILE A 422 4.76 -10.05 16.47
CA ILE A 422 5.23 -8.64 16.43
C ILE A 422 4.46 -7.80 17.45
N CYS A 423 3.13 -7.90 17.46
CA CYS A 423 2.29 -7.12 18.36
C CYS A 423 2.34 -7.58 19.84
N ALA A 424 2.61 -8.87 20.10
CA ALA A 424 2.78 -9.38 21.47
C ALA A 424 4.16 -9.07 22.07
N GLU A 425 5.19 -9.08 21.24
CA GLU A 425 6.59 -9.04 21.68
C GLU A 425 7.20 -7.63 21.65
N THR A 426 6.44 -6.62 21.19
CA THR A 426 6.88 -5.21 21.08
C THR A 426 5.84 -4.24 21.66
N ASN A 427 6.20 -2.97 21.87
CA ASN A 427 5.23 -1.94 22.26
C ASN A 427 4.65 -1.28 20.99
N VAL A 428 3.50 -1.76 20.55
CA VAL A 428 2.82 -1.22 19.36
C VAL A 428 2.16 0.11 19.70
N VAL A 429 2.51 1.15 18.96
CA VAL A 429 1.92 2.50 19.11
C VAL A 429 1.03 2.90 17.94
N GLY A 430 0.96 2.08 16.89
CA GLY A 430 0.02 2.22 15.81
C GLY A 430 0.08 1.00 14.89
N PHE A 431 -1.04 0.68 14.27
CA PHE A 431 -1.17 -0.39 13.30
C PHE A 431 -1.97 0.14 12.11
N GLU A 432 -1.59 -0.23 10.89
CA GLU A 432 -2.40 0.07 9.70
C GLU A 432 -2.54 -1.14 8.77
N MET A 433 -3.73 -1.26 8.17
CA MET A 433 -4.06 -2.21 7.11
C MET A 433 -4.35 -1.40 5.84
N LEU A 434 -3.43 -1.42 4.88
CA LEU A 434 -3.47 -0.58 3.68
C LEU A 434 -3.63 -1.41 2.40
N ASP A 435 -3.93 -0.71 1.30
CA ASP A 435 -3.98 -1.24 -0.06
C ASP A 435 -5.02 -2.34 -0.34
N VAL A 436 -5.88 -2.68 0.63
CA VAL A 436 -7.06 -3.52 0.41
C VAL A 436 -7.96 -2.83 -0.61
N ALA A 437 -8.25 -3.48 -1.73
CA ALA A 437 -9.01 -2.93 -2.86
C ALA A 437 -10.30 -3.74 -3.10
N PRO A 438 -11.29 -3.69 -2.18
CA PRO A 438 -12.35 -4.69 -2.07
C PRO A 438 -13.12 -5.03 -3.35
N TYR A 439 -13.36 -4.07 -4.24
CA TYR A 439 -14.11 -4.27 -5.48
C TYR A 439 -13.36 -5.07 -6.54
N LEU A 440 -12.07 -5.36 -6.32
CA LEU A 440 -11.30 -6.31 -7.12
C LEU A 440 -11.47 -7.76 -6.62
N ASP A 441 -12.13 -7.98 -5.48
CA ASP A 441 -12.42 -9.29 -4.93
C ASP A 441 -13.88 -9.68 -5.20
N LEU A 442 -14.08 -10.64 -6.11
CA LEU A 442 -15.39 -11.18 -6.43
C LEU A 442 -15.94 -12.13 -5.34
N SER A 443 -15.13 -12.46 -4.33
CA SER A 443 -15.53 -13.30 -3.20
C SER A 443 -15.85 -12.45 -1.97
N TYR A 444 -14.85 -12.25 -1.12
CA TYR A 444 -14.80 -11.53 0.16
C TYR A 444 -13.50 -11.90 0.90
N ALA A 445 -12.72 -12.87 0.38
CA ALA A 445 -11.55 -13.45 1.01
C ALA A 445 -10.52 -12.41 1.43
N SER A 446 -10.29 -11.38 0.61
CA SER A 446 -9.28 -10.35 0.87
C SER A 446 -9.67 -9.49 2.07
N ALA A 447 -10.94 -9.06 2.14
CA ALA A 447 -11.46 -8.30 3.28
C ALA A 447 -11.51 -9.14 4.57
N LEU A 448 -11.90 -10.41 4.47
CA LEU A 448 -11.87 -11.35 5.60
C LEU A 448 -10.44 -11.56 6.12
N ASN A 449 -9.49 -11.76 5.21
CA ASN A 449 -8.09 -11.99 5.55
C ASN A 449 -7.45 -10.72 6.15
N ALA A 450 -7.74 -9.54 5.60
CA ALA A 450 -7.35 -8.26 6.18
C ALA A 450 -7.85 -8.11 7.63
N ASN A 451 -9.14 -8.37 7.88
CA ASN A 451 -9.73 -8.34 9.22
C ASN A 451 -9.08 -9.36 10.16
N THR A 452 -8.76 -10.56 9.66
CA THR A 452 -8.08 -11.61 10.44
C THR A 452 -6.66 -11.19 10.85
N ILE A 453 -5.95 -10.45 9.99
CA ILE A 453 -4.63 -9.88 10.33
C ILE A 453 -4.75 -8.79 11.40
N MET A 454 -5.75 -7.91 11.29
CA MET A 454 -6.02 -6.91 12.33
C MET A 454 -6.33 -7.59 13.67
N HIS A 455 -7.14 -8.66 13.65
CA HIS A 455 -7.43 -9.48 14.82
C HIS A 455 -6.18 -10.11 15.43
N ALA A 456 -5.25 -10.58 14.60
CA ALA A 456 -3.97 -11.12 15.05
C ALA A 456 -3.13 -10.07 15.79
N CYS A 457 -3.12 -8.82 15.32
CA CYS A 457 -2.42 -7.75 16.04
C CYS A 457 -3.13 -7.35 17.34
N LEU A 458 -4.46 -7.19 17.33
CA LEU A 458 -5.25 -6.94 18.55
C LEU A 458 -4.98 -8.01 19.62
N THR A 459 -4.95 -9.27 19.19
CA THR A 459 -4.60 -10.41 20.04
C THR A 459 -3.18 -10.27 20.59
N GLY A 460 -2.21 -9.88 19.76
CA GLY A 460 -0.84 -9.64 20.22
C GLY A 460 -0.79 -8.57 21.32
N ILE A 461 -1.45 -7.42 21.12
CA ILE A 461 -1.53 -6.34 22.12
C ILE A 461 -2.19 -6.84 23.41
N ALA A 462 -3.28 -7.59 23.33
CA ALA A 462 -3.96 -8.18 24.47
C ALA A 462 -3.06 -9.18 25.23
N LEU A 463 -2.36 -10.07 24.52
CA LEU A 463 -1.39 -11.00 25.12
C LEU A 463 -0.29 -10.24 25.86
N ARG A 464 0.23 -9.17 25.25
CA ARG A 464 1.25 -8.31 25.88
C ARG A 464 0.73 -7.66 27.16
N LYS A 465 -0.50 -7.13 27.15
CA LYS A 465 -1.14 -6.55 28.34
C LYS A 465 -1.27 -7.57 29.48
N LYS A 466 -1.54 -8.84 29.15
CA LYS A 466 -1.57 -9.95 30.10
C LYS A 466 -0.18 -10.48 30.50
N GLY A 467 0.91 -9.94 29.95
CA GLY A 467 2.27 -10.42 30.19
C GLY A 467 2.63 -11.74 29.48
N LEU A 468 1.83 -12.18 28.51
CA LEU A 468 2.00 -13.43 27.76
C LEU A 468 2.91 -13.21 26.53
N THR A 469 4.11 -12.71 26.74
CA THR A 469 5.03 -12.25 25.67
C THR A 469 6.11 -13.27 25.32
N ARG A 470 5.98 -14.55 25.74
CA ARG A 470 6.95 -15.58 25.35
C ARG A 470 6.94 -15.72 23.83
N ALA A 471 8.12 -15.93 23.24
CA ALA A 471 8.24 -16.14 21.81
C ALA A 471 7.32 -17.27 21.35
N ALA A 472 6.56 -17.02 20.27
CA ALA A 472 5.59 -17.95 19.71
C ALA A 472 4.58 -18.52 20.74
N TYR A 473 4.08 -17.67 21.66
CA TYR A 473 3.05 -18.07 22.62
C TYR A 473 1.85 -18.73 21.90
N LEU A 474 1.48 -19.91 22.40
CA LEU A 474 0.19 -20.55 22.14
C LEU A 474 -0.53 -20.82 23.44
N SER A 475 -1.86 -20.78 23.42
CA SER A 475 -2.68 -21.16 24.56
C SER A 475 -2.48 -22.64 24.88
N PRO A 476 -2.14 -23.00 26.13
CA PRO A 476 -2.03 -24.40 26.54
C PRO A 476 -3.31 -25.20 26.28
N LEU A 477 -4.48 -24.56 26.39
CA LEU A 477 -5.79 -25.19 26.19
C LEU A 477 -6.00 -25.73 24.77
N THR A 478 -5.31 -25.14 23.78
CA THR A 478 -5.52 -25.44 22.37
C THR A 478 -4.30 -26.08 21.73
N SER A 479 -3.13 -25.95 22.35
CA SER A 479 -1.87 -26.56 21.89
C SER A 479 -1.57 -27.93 22.52
N GLY A 480 -2.56 -28.59 23.14
CA GLY A 480 -2.38 -29.90 23.77
C GLY A 480 -1.55 -29.87 25.07
N GLY A 481 -1.43 -28.72 25.71
CA GLY A 481 -0.94 -28.62 27.09
C GLY A 481 -1.99 -29.19 28.04
N LYS A 482 -1.56 -29.95 29.05
CA LYS A 482 -2.44 -30.49 30.09
C LYS A 482 -2.98 -29.40 31.01
#